data_AF-A0A6G2K888-F1
#
_entry.id   AF-A0A6G2K888-F1
#
_cell.length_a   1.000
_cell.length_b   1.000
_cell.length_c   1.000
_cell.angle_alpha   90.00
_cell.angle_beta   90.00
_cell.angle_gamma   90.00
#
_symmetry.space_group_name_H-M   'P 1'
#
loop_
_entity.id
_entity.type
_entity.pdbx_description
1 polymer ?
#
loop_
_entity_poly.entity_id
_entity_poly.type
_entity_poly.pdbx_seq_one_letter_code
_entity_poly.pdbx_strand_id
1 'polypeptide(L)'
;MAQEAMENDSETELIMADVEDRFITTWEIMHSGDFITIPVGGATGSYIVDWGDGVVTMHEGDAMHVYDAPGTYTVQVSGDFTRISLGDDPVSASMLRSIDQWGAIQWTSMKSAFEGASNMVYNATDIPDLSGVTDMSFMFFRASSFNGDISDWDVSLVQDMSYTFTYASSFNGDISDWDVSSVTDMFLMLSGTSFNQDIGSWDVSS
;
A
#
# COMPACT_ATOMS: atom_id res chain seq x y z
N MET A 1 26.31 18.43 27.51
CA MET A 1 25.41 19.39 26.84
C MET A 1 25.71 19.53 25.33
N ALA A 2 26.19 18.48 24.66
CA ALA A 2 26.41 18.49 23.20
C ALA A 2 25.79 17.26 22.50
N GLN A 3 24.96 16.49 23.22
CA GLN A 3 24.32 15.28 22.69
C GLN A 3 22.84 15.53 22.35
N GLU A 4 22.17 16.49 23.02
CA GLU A 4 20.78 16.89 22.75
C GLU A 4 20.58 17.77 21.51
N ALA A 5 21.65 18.23 20.85
CA ALA A 5 21.55 19.10 19.67
C ALA A 5 21.69 18.34 18.34
N MET A 6 22.13 17.08 18.35
CA MET A 6 22.27 16.25 17.13
C MET A 6 21.10 15.29 16.91
N GLU A 7 20.36 14.90 17.95
CA GLU A 7 19.12 14.11 17.81
C GLU A 7 17.97 14.94 17.21
N ASN A 8 17.94 16.25 17.51
CA ASN A 8 16.90 17.15 17.01
C ASN A 8 17.02 17.43 15.51
N ASP A 9 18.21 17.35 14.91
CA ASP A 9 18.41 17.67 13.48
C ASP A 9 17.93 16.52 12.57
N SER A 10 18.17 15.25 12.97
CA SER A 10 17.69 14.09 12.21
C SER A 10 16.20 13.85 12.36
N GLU A 11 15.62 14.05 13.56
CA GLU A 11 14.16 14.01 13.74
C GLU A 11 13.48 15.13 12.94
N THR A 12 14.09 16.33 12.88
CA THR A 12 13.53 17.44 12.10
C THR A 12 13.66 17.21 10.59
N GLU A 13 14.76 16.65 10.07
CA GLU A 13 14.89 16.24 8.66
C GLU A 13 13.93 15.10 8.29
N LEU A 14 13.73 14.11 9.17
CA LEU A 14 12.77 13.02 8.96
C LEU A 14 11.31 13.52 8.89
N ILE A 15 10.98 14.59 9.63
CA ILE A 15 9.67 15.27 9.59
C ILE A 15 9.52 16.17 8.34
N MET A 16 10.62 16.53 7.67
CA MET A 16 10.67 17.43 6.51
C MET A 16 10.64 16.72 5.15
N ALA A 17 10.43 15.39 5.10
CA ALA A 17 10.16 14.71 3.82
C ALA A 17 9.05 15.46 3.09
N ASP A 18 9.30 15.83 1.83
CA ASP A 18 8.36 16.61 1.04
C ASP A 18 7.03 15.86 0.98
N VAL A 19 5.91 16.58 0.94
CA VAL A 19 4.59 15.93 0.94
C VAL A 19 4.47 14.97 -0.25
N GLU A 20 5.13 15.28 -1.36
CA GLU A 20 5.22 14.45 -2.56
C GLU A 20 5.95 13.11 -2.33
N ASP A 21 6.80 12.99 -1.29
CA ASP A 21 7.52 11.74 -0.98
C ASP A 21 6.72 10.79 -0.08
N ARG A 22 5.58 11.25 0.47
CA ARG A 22 4.82 10.52 1.49
C ARG A 22 3.85 9.54 0.85
N PHE A 23 3.69 8.37 1.47
CA PHE A 23 2.56 7.49 1.19
C PHE A 23 1.34 8.01 1.93
N ILE A 24 0.25 8.33 1.22
CA ILE A 24 -0.94 8.98 1.79
C ILE A 24 -2.16 8.10 1.58
N THR A 25 -2.88 7.88 2.67
CA THR A 25 -4.09 7.04 2.71
C THR A 25 -5.17 7.69 3.55
N THR A 26 -6.43 7.34 3.28
CA THR A 26 -7.57 7.76 4.08
C THR A 26 -8.23 6.57 4.77
N TRP A 27 -8.51 6.72 6.05
CA TRP A 27 -9.06 5.68 6.92
C TRP A 27 -10.36 6.16 7.57
N GLU A 28 -11.28 5.23 7.85
CA GLU A 28 -12.51 5.52 8.59
C GLU A 28 -12.55 4.77 9.92
N ILE A 29 -12.66 5.53 11.00
CA ILE A 29 -12.75 5.09 12.38
C ILE A 29 -14.21 5.18 12.81
N MET A 30 -14.79 4.06 13.23
CA MET A 30 -16.23 3.96 13.47
C MET A 30 -16.62 4.33 14.91
N HIS A 31 -15.73 4.07 15.87
CA HIS A 31 -15.95 4.32 17.28
C HIS A 31 -14.70 4.87 17.96
N SER A 32 -14.91 5.63 19.04
CA SER A 32 -13.83 5.95 19.98
C SER A 32 -13.22 4.67 20.53
N GLY A 33 -11.89 4.60 20.54
CA GLY A 33 -11.13 3.42 20.95
C GLY A 33 -10.88 2.39 19.84
N ASP A 34 -11.42 2.60 18.63
CA ASP A 34 -10.98 1.84 17.46
C ASP A 34 -9.51 2.19 17.16
N PHE A 35 -8.80 1.26 16.54
CA PHE A 35 -7.38 1.41 16.21
C PHE A 35 -7.13 1.00 14.77
N ILE A 36 -6.05 1.51 14.20
CA ILE A 36 -5.48 0.99 12.96
C ILE A 36 -4.05 0.53 13.21
N THR A 37 -3.62 -0.44 12.41
CA THR A 37 -2.25 -0.92 12.34
C THR A 37 -1.69 -0.60 10.94
N ILE A 38 -0.43 -0.22 10.88
CA ILE A 38 0.38 -0.22 9.66
C ILE A 38 1.34 -1.41 9.74
N PRO A 39 0.91 -2.62 9.32
CA PRO A 39 1.76 -3.79 9.34
C PRO A 39 2.78 -3.72 8.21
N VAL A 40 4.06 -3.95 8.52
CA VAL A 40 5.16 -3.96 7.55
C VAL A 40 5.60 -5.39 7.19
N GLY A 41 4.99 -6.39 7.86
CA GLY A 41 5.22 -7.83 7.71
C GLY A 41 6.71 -8.20 7.67
N GLY A 42 7.42 -7.71 8.70
CA GLY A 42 8.82 -8.04 8.94
C GLY A 42 9.85 -7.19 8.18
N ALA A 43 9.42 -6.21 7.39
CA ALA A 43 10.34 -5.22 6.82
C ALA A 43 11.03 -4.42 7.95
N THR A 44 12.28 -4.04 7.70
CA THR A 44 13.11 -3.27 8.63
C THR A 44 13.35 -1.87 8.08
N GLY A 45 13.46 -0.88 8.95
CA GLY A 45 13.67 0.52 8.56
C GLY A 45 12.97 1.43 9.57
N SER A 46 13.49 2.64 9.77
CA SER A 46 12.85 3.61 10.65
C SER A 46 11.96 4.54 9.83
N TYR A 47 10.69 4.63 10.20
CA TYR A 47 9.71 5.41 9.48
C TYR A 47 8.80 6.17 10.44
N ILE A 48 8.18 7.22 9.94
CA ILE A 48 7.27 8.09 10.69
C ILE A 48 5.86 7.91 10.14
N VAL A 49 4.89 7.88 11.05
CA VAL A 49 3.46 7.92 10.73
C VAL A 49 2.85 9.16 11.36
N ASP A 50 2.30 10.03 10.52
CA ASP A 50 1.33 11.06 10.91
C ASP A 50 -0.07 10.44 10.82
N TRP A 51 -0.74 10.31 11.96
CA TRP A 51 -2.03 9.61 12.06
C TRP A 51 -3.22 10.49 11.69
N GLY A 52 -3.00 11.77 11.34
CA GLY A 52 -4.05 12.68 10.89
C GLY A 52 -4.95 13.22 12.01
N ASP A 53 -4.66 12.89 13.27
CA ASP A 53 -5.33 13.42 14.46
C ASP A 53 -4.43 14.35 15.30
N GLY A 54 -3.27 14.72 14.74
CA GLY A 54 -2.25 15.53 15.40
C GLY A 54 -1.20 14.71 16.16
N VAL A 55 -1.33 13.37 16.19
CA VAL A 55 -0.30 12.47 16.69
C VAL A 55 0.63 12.06 15.55
N VAL A 56 1.94 12.13 15.81
CA VAL A 56 3.00 11.69 14.90
C VAL A 56 3.95 10.80 15.69
N THR A 57 4.24 9.60 15.19
CA THR A 57 5.11 8.63 15.89
C THR A 57 6.09 7.94 14.95
N MET A 58 7.27 7.59 15.49
CA MET A 58 8.33 6.86 14.79
C MET A 58 8.28 5.37 15.15
N HIS A 59 8.54 4.51 14.15
CA HIS A 59 8.48 3.05 14.27
C HIS A 59 9.64 2.37 13.54
N GLU A 60 9.95 1.14 13.95
CA GLU A 60 10.94 0.25 13.29
C GLU A 60 10.36 -1.14 12.95
N GLY A 61 9.03 -1.28 13.07
CA GLY A 61 8.26 -2.50 12.86
C GLY A 61 6.79 -2.15 12.67
N ASP A 62 5.86 -3.07 12.94
CA ASP A 62 4.43 -2.77 12.81
C ASP A 62 4.02 -1.60 13.73
N ALA A 63 3.36 -0.59 13.16
CA ALA A 63 2.85 0.55 13.91
C ALA A 63 1.38 0.36 14.28
N MET A 64 0.95 0.85 15.44
CA MET A 64 -0.44 0.82 15.89
C MET A 64 -0.81 2.16 16.53
N HIS A 65 -2.04 2.63 16.27
CA HIS A 65 -2.58 3.84 16.88
C HIS A 65 -4.07 3.70 17.22
N VAL A 66 -4.46 4.20 18.39
CA VAL A 66 -5.84 4.17 18.90
C VAL A 66 -6.42 5.57 18.78
N TYR A 67 -7.60 5.70 18.18
CA TYR A 67 -8.25 6.99 17.97
C TYR A 67 -9.28 7.29 19.06
N ASP A 68 -9.22 8.50 19.62
CA ASP A 68 -10.13 8.94 20.68
C ASP A 68 -11.54 9.29 20.17
N ALA A 69 -11.71 9.52 18.87
CA ALA A 69 -12.97 9.89 18.26
C ALA A 69 -13.20 9.13 16.94
N PRO A 70 -14.47 8.85 16.59
CA PRO A 70 -14.79 8.37 15.25
C PRO A 70 -14.61 9.49 14.22
N GLY A 71 -14.28 9.13 13.00
CA GLY A 71 -14.06 10.09 11.93
C GLY A 71 -13.29 9.52 10.75
N THR A 72 -13.02 10.39 9.79
CA THR A 72 -12.16 10.11 8.65
C THR A 72 -10.82 10.78 8.87
N TYR A 73 -9.73 10.02 8.71
CA TYR A 73 -8.38 10.48 9.00
C TYR A 73 -7.48 10.26 7.78
N THR A 74 -6.66 11.27 7.47
CA THR A 74 -5.61 11.18 6.45
C THR A 74 -4.32 10.78 7.14
N VAL A 75 -3.85 9.58 6.85
CA VAL A 75 -2.63 9.00 7.42
C VAL A 75 -1.51 9.13 6.39
N GLN A 76 -0.37 9.66 6.82
CA GLN A 76 0.80 9.88 5.97
C GLN A 76 2.00 9.13 6.54
N VAL A 77 2.75 8.46 5.68
CA VAL A 77 3.94 7.67 6.05
C VAL A 77 5.16 8.18 5.28
N SER A 78 6.28 8.35 5.99
CA SER A 78 7.57 8.80 5.44
C SER A 78 8.76 8.10 6.10
N GLY A 79 9.98 8.33 5.60
CA GLY A 79 11.21 7.69 6.10
C GLY A 79 11.50 6.38 5.36
N ASP A 80 12.17 5.44 6.01
CA ASP A 80 12.60 4.16 5.41
C ASP A 80 11.45 3.13 5.34
N PHE A 81 10.23 3.60 5.05
CA PHE A 81 9.08 2.73 4.82
C PHE A 81 9.22 2.04 3.47
N THR A 82 9.08 0.72 3.42
CA THR A 82 9.34 -0.06 2.19
C THR A 82 8.31 -1.15 1.91
N ARG A 83 7.35 -1.34 2.82
CA ARG A 83 6.35 -2.40 2.73
C ARG A 83 5.15 -2.11 3.63
N ILE A 84 3.96 -2.40 3.12
CA ILE A 84 2.72 -2.53 3.89
C ILE A 84 2.15 -3.93 3.62
N SER A 85 1.45 -4.53 4.58
CA SER A 85 1.00 -5.93 4.55
C SER A 85 -0.34 -6.09 5.26
N LEU A 86 -1.38 -5.38 4.81
CA LEU A 86 -2.68 -5.35 5.50
C LEU A 86 -3.35 -6.72 5.63
N GLY A 87 -2.95 -7.72 4.84
CA GLY A 87 -3.37 -9.11 5.05
C GLY A 87 -3.01 -9.67 6.44
N ASP A 88 -1.99 -9.12 7.11
CA ASP A 88 -1.60 -9.49 8.47
C ASP A 88 -2.55 -8.91 9.53
N ASP A 89 -3.33 -7.87 9.19
CA ASP A 89 -4.37 -7.28 10.04
C ASP A 89 -5.66 -6.96 9.26
N PRO A 90 -6.54 -7.96 9.07
CA PRO A 90 -7.80 -7.78 8.33
C PRO A 90 -8.76 -6.76 8.95
N VAL A 91 -8.64 -6.45 10.25
CA VAL A 91 -9.48 -5.44 10.91
C VAL A 91 -9.11 -4.07 10.36
N SER A 92 -7.83 -3.72 10.44
CA SER A 92 -7.32 -2.47 9.86
C SER A 92 -7.56 -2.42 8.36
N ALA A 93 -7.30 -3.50 7.62
CA ALA A 93 -7.55 -3.56 6.18
C ALA A 93 -8.98 -3.09 5.82
N SER A 94 -9.99 -3.52 6.58
CA SER A 94 -11.38 -3.14 6.34
C SER A 94 -11.70 -1.66 6.60
N MET A 95 -10.86 -0.95 7.36
CA MET A 95 -11.01 0.46 7.69
C MET A 95 -10.39 1.40 6.65
N LEU A 96 -9.50 0.89 5.79
CA LEU A 96 -8.90 1.66 4.70
C LEU A 96 -9.95 2.05 3.65
N ARG A 97 -9.98 3.33 3.31
CA ARG A 97 -10.95 3.93 2.37
C ARG A 97 -10.34 4.34 1.05
N SER A 98 -9.12 4.85 1.06
CA SER A 98 -8.43 5.11 -0.20
C SER A 98 -6.92 5.11 -0.06
N ILE A 99 -6.28 4.77 -1.17
CA ILE A 99 -4.92 5.19 -1.47
C ILE A 99 -5.04 6.52 -2.21
N ASP A 100 -4.44 7.56 -1.64
CA ASP A 100 -4.54 8.93 -2.15
C ASP A 100 -3.22 9.39 -2.78
N GLN A 101 -2.09 8.79 -2.39
CA GLN A 101 -0.77 9.04 -2.98
C GLN A 101 0.18 7.88 -2.69
N TRP A 102 1.02 7.49 -3.66
CA TRP A 102 2.08 6.49 -3.47
C TRP A 102 3.35 7.08 -2.85
N GLY A 103 3.71 8.28 -3.28
CA GLY A 103 4.95 8.95 -2.90
C GLY A 103 6.19 8.28 -3.49
N ALA A 104 7.36 8.78 -3.11
CA ALA A 104 8.66 8.30 -3.57
C ALA A 104 9.16 7.05 -2.80
N ILE A 105 8.24 6.19 -2.39
CA ILE A 105 8.55 5.00 -1.59
C ILE A 105 9.26 3.94 -2.44
N GLN A 106 10.41 3.47 -1.95
CA GLN A 106 11.17 2.38 -2.57
C GLN A 106 10.60 1.02 -2.12
N TRP A 107 9.50 0.60 -2.75
CA TRP A 107 8.80 -0.62 -2.37
C TRP A 107 9.65 -1.87 -2.62
N THR A 108 9.72 -2.74 -1.62
CA THR A 108 10.50 -4.00 -1.69
C THR A 108 9.62 -5.23 -1.89
N SER A 109 8.33 -5.13 -1.59
CA SER A 109 7.33 -6.17 -1.82
C SER A 109 5.94 -5.56 -1.74
N MET A 110 5.03 -6.03 -2.59
CA MET A 110 3.60 -5.71 -2.54
C MET A 110 2.75 -6.88 -2.07
N LYS A 111 3.40 -7.94 -1.58
CA LYS A 111 2.72 -9.13 -1.08
C LYS A 111 1.72 -8.76 0.02
N SER A 112 0.46 -9.14 -0.15
CA SER A 112 -0.63 -8.89 0.81
C SER A 112 -0.80 -7.41 1.21
N ALA A 113 -0.31 -6.45 0.42
CA ALA A 113 -0.26 -5.04 0.81
C ALA A 113 -1.63 -4.45 1.15
N PHE A 114 -2.64 -4.73 0.33
CA PHE A 114 -4.03 -4.28 0.48
C PHE A 114 -5.00 -5.47 0.52
N GLU A 115 -4.51 -6.62 0.98
CA GLU A 115 -5.34 -7.81 1.17
C GLU A 115 -6.46 -7.50 2.18
N GLY A 116 -7.70 -7.82 1.81
CA GLY A 116 -8.88 -7.61 2.64
C GLY A 116 -9.37 -6.16 2.71
N ALA A 117 -8.74 -5.22 1.99
CA ALA A 117 -9.15 -3.82 1.92
C ALA A 117 -10.44 -3.61 1.10
N SER A 118 -11.52 -4.23 1.56
CA SER A 118 -12.79 -4.39 0.84
C SER A 118 -13.53 -3.08 0.56
N ASN A 119 -13.27 -2.05 1.35
CA ASN A 119 -13.87 -0.71 1.23
C ASN A 119 -12.96 0.31 0.52
N MET A 120 -11.75 -0.09 0.14
CA MET A 120 -10.75 0.81 -0.43
C MET A 120 -11.07 1.13 -1.89
N VAL A 121 -11.06 2.43 -2.22
CA VAL A 121 -11.03 2.96 -3.58
C VAL A 121 -9.63 3.50 -3.93
N TYR A 122 -9.41 3.83 -5.20
CA TYR A 122 -8.14 4.34 -5.67
C TYR A 122 -8.30 5.78 -6.15
N ASN A 123 -7.64 6.72 -5.45
CA ASN A 123 -7.67 8.16 -5.77
C ASN A 123 -6.30 8.70 -6.19
N ALA A 124 -5.23 7.91 -6.00
CA ALA A 124 -3.87 8.31 -6.32
C ALA A 124 -3.73 8.72 -7.79
N THR A 125 -3.00 9.80 -8.01
CA THR A 125 -2.67 10.32 -9.36
C THR A 125 -1.21 10.09 -9.74
N ASP A 126 -0.39 9.68 -8.78
CA ASP A 126 0.97 9.21 -8.96
C ASP A 126 1.01 7.68 -9.04
N ILE A 127 2.19 7.13 -9.38
CA ILE A 127 2.42 5.70 -9.53
C ILE A 127 3.44 5.21 -8.49
N PRO A 128 3.35 3.96 -8.02
CA PRO A 128 4.38 3.38 -7.16
C PRO A 128 5.67 3.14 -7.93
N ASP A 129 6.81 3.36 -7.27
CA ASP A 129 8.09 2.80 -7.74
C ASP A 129 8.16 1.31 -7.37
N LEU A 130 7.96 0.45 -8.37
CA LEU A 130 7.98 -1.00 -8.23
C LEU A 130 9.32 -1.62 -8.65
N SER A 131 10.37 -0.82 -8.87
CA SER A 131 11.67 -1.31 -9.34
C SER A 131 12.36 -2.28 -8.35
N GLY A 132 11.95 -2.27 -7.08
CA GLY A 132 12.38 -3.21 -6.05
C GLY A 132 11.43 -4.40 -5.80
N VAL A 133 10.30 -4.49 -6.51
CA VAL A 133 9.23 -5.46 -6.22
C VAL A 133 9.27 -6.64 -7.18
N THR A 134 9.45 -7.84 -6.62
CA THR A 134 9.33 -9.11 -7.38
C THR A 134 8.07 -9.91 -7.01
N ASP A 135 7.36 -9.54 -5.96
CA ASP A 135 6.22 -10.28 -5.40
C ASP A 135 5.05 -9.32 -5.16
N MET A 136 3.97 -9.49 -5.95
CA MET A 136 2.67 -8.82 -5.82
C MET A 136 1.56 -9.81 -5.43
N SER A 137 1.93 -10.97 -4.89
CA SER A 137 0.97 -12.00 -4.54
C SER A 137 -0.02 -11.48 -3.48
N PHE A 138 -1.31 -11.79 -3.67
CA PHE A 138 -2.39 -11.34 -2.78
C PHE A 138 -2.57 -9.81 -2.61
N MET A 139 -1.85 -8.94 -3.36
CA MET A 139 -1.83 -7.49 -3.12
C MET A 139 -3.22 -6.86 -2.96
N PHE A 140 -4.18 -7.23 -3.81
CA PHE A 140 -5.58 -6.78 -3.76
C PHE A 140 -6.56 -7.93 -3.52
N PHE A 141 -6.10 -9.01 -2.89
CA PHE A 141 -6.95 -10.15 -2.56
C PHE A 141 -8.16 -9.68 -1.73
N ARG A 142 -9.38 -9.92 -2.22
CA ARG A 142 -10.64 -9.48 -1.59
C ARG A 142 -10.78 -7.95 -1.39
N ALA A 143 -10.03 -7.13 -2.12
CA ALA A 143 -10.27 -5.69 -2.19
C ALA A 143 -11.48 -5.39 -3.09
N SER A 144 -12.68 -5.74 -2.63
CA SER A 144 -13.90 -5.81 -3.46
C SER A 144 -14.30 -4.50 -4.13
N SER A 145 -13.96 -3.35 -3.53
CA SER A 145 -14.27 -2.01 -4.07
C SER A 145 -13.18 -1.44 -4.97
N PHE A 146 -12.01 -2.10 -5.04
CA PHE A 146 -10.88 -1.61 -5.82
C PHE A 146 -11.17 -1.66 -7.32
N ASN A 147 -11.01 -0.51 -7.99
CA ASN A 147 -11.06 -0.36 -9.44
C ASN A 147 -10.30 0.92 -9.85
N GLY A 148 -8.99 0.95 -9.58
CA GLY A 148 -8.12 2.07 -9.93
C GLY A 148 -7.58 2.00 -11.35
N ASP A 149 -7.17 3.17 -11.86
CA ASP A 149 -6.32 3.23 -13.06
C ASP A 149 -4.88 2.89 -12.66
N ILE A 150 -4.39 1.76 -13.18
CA ILE A 150 -3.06 1.21 -12.88
C ILE A 150 -2.33 0.81 -14.17
N SER A 151 -2.77 1.36 -15.32
CA SER A 151 -2.17 1.04 -16.63
C SER A 151 -0.69 1.37 -16.68
N ASP A 152 -0.29 2.42 -15.97
CA ASP A 152 1.06 3.01 -16.02
C ASP A 152 2.03 2.39 -15.00
N TRP A 153 1.61 1.34 -14.29
CA TRP A 153 2.49 0.65 -13.34
C TRP A 153 3.55 -0.17 -14.08
N ASP A 154 4.82 0.06 -13.76
CA ASP A 154 5.92 -0.76 -14.26
C ASP A 154 6.01 -2.06 -13.44
N VAL A 155 5.48 -3.15 -14.00
CA VAL A 155 5.50 -4.49 -13.38
C VAL A 155 6.55 -5.42 -13.98
N SER A 156 7.48 -4.90 -14.79
CA SER A 156 8.42 -5.69 -15.60
C SER A 156 9.37 -6.59 -14.80
N LEU A 157 9.57 -6.31 -13.51
CA LEU A 157 10.41 -7.09 -12.60
C LEU A 157 9.63 -8.07 -11.71
N VAL A 158 8.30 -8.03 -11.75
CA VAL A 158 7.44 -8.87 -10.93
C VAL A 158 7.49 -10.31 -11.41
N GLN A 159 7.66 -11.25 -10.48
CA GLN A 159 7.77 -12.69 -10.75
C GLN A 159 6.55 -13.47 -10.25
N ASP A 160 5.89 -12.99 -9.19
CA ASP A 160 4.70 -13.61 -8.59
C ASP A 160 3.53 -12.62 -8.56
N MET A 161 2.47 -12.94 -9.31
CA MET A 161 1.17 -12.24 -9.33
C MET A 161 0.04 -13.18 -8.91
N SER A 162 0.35 -14.26 -8.18
CA SER A 162 -0.65 -15.19 -7.70
C SER A 162 -1.64 -14.47 -6.78
N TYR A 163 -2.93 -14.70 -7.03
CA TYR A 163 -4.03 -14.11 -6.28
C TYR A 163 -4.15 -12.57 -6.26
N THR A 164 -3.36 -11.81 -7.04
CA THR A 164 -3.27 -10.35 -6.94
C THR A 164 -4.63 -9.65 -6.94
N PHE A 165 -5.55 -9.99 -7.83
CA PHE A 165 -6.91 -9.43 -7.88
C PHE A 165 -8.00 -10.42 -7.50
N THR A 166 -7.67 -11.56 -6.88
CA THR A 166 -8.69 -12.59 -6.62
C THR A 166 -9.76 -12.04 -5.67
N TYR A 167 -11.02 -12.16 -6.07
CA TYR A 167 -12.20 -11.58 -5.39
C TYR A 167 -12.17 -10.05 -5.24
N ALA A 168 -11.34 -9.32 -5.99
CA ALA A 168 -11.50 -7.89 -6.22
C ALA A 168 -12.68 -7.67 -7.19
N SER A 169 -13.90 -7.89 -6.70
CA SER A 169 -15.10 -8.06 -7.53
C SER A 169 -15.39 -6.91 -8.48
N SER A 170 -15.02 -5.68 -8.11
CA SER A 170 -15.24 -4.48 -8.94
C SER A 170 -14.11 -4.23 -9.94
N PHE A 171 -12.99 -4.94 -9.84
CA PHE A 171 -11.82 -4.66 -10.65
C PHE A 171 -12.07 -4.97 -12.13
N ASN A 172 -11.86 -3.96 -12.97
CA ASN A 172 -11.88 -4.01 -14.42
C ASN A 172 -10.94 -2.94 -15.03
N GLY A 173 -9.87 -2.57 -14.32
CA GLY A 173 -8.87 -1.60 -14.78
C GLY A 173 -8.09 -2.14 -15.97
N ASP A 174 -7.61 -1.25 -16.85
CA ASP A 174 -6.79 -1.63 -18.00
C ASP A 174 -5.38 -2.01 -17.54
N ILE A 175 -4.97 -3.23 -17.91
CA ILE A 175 -3.64 -3.81 -17.64
C ILE A 175 -3.06 -4.41 -18.93
N SER A 176 -3.60 -4.03 -20.09
CA SER A 176 -3.19 -4.57 -21.40
C SER A 176 -1.75 -4.25 -21.77
N ASP A 177 -1.22 -3.13 -21.25
CA ASP A 177 0.13 -2.63 -21.49
C ASP A 177 1.17 -3.13 -20.45
N TRP A 178 0.75 -3.91 -19.46
CA TRP A 178 1.68 -4.49 -18.48
C TRP A 178 2.67 -5.45 -19.14
N ASP A 179 3.97 -5.24 -18.90
CA ASP A 179 5.01 -6.21 -19.25
C ASP A 179 5.05 -7.32 -18.20
N VAL A 180 4.39 -8.44 -18.51
CA VAL A 180 4.31 -9.62 -17.65
C VAL A 180 5.33 -10.71 -18.01
N SER A 181 6.33 -10.41 -18.86
CA SER A 181 7.27 -11.41 -19.39
C SER A 181 8.18 -12.04 -18.32
N SER A 182 8.34 -11.39 -17.16
CA SER A 182 9.07 -11.93 -15.99
C SER A 182 8.20 -12.77 -15.04
N VAL A 183 6.87 -12.78 -15.21
CA VAL A 183 5.93 -13.37 -14.25
C VAL A 183 5.89 -14.89 -14.43
N THR A 184 6.25 -15.62 -13.38
CA THR A 184 6.28 -17.08 -13.37
C THR A 184 5.06 -17.72 -12.71
N ASP A 185 4.29 -16.95 -11.92
CA ASP A 185 3.05 -17.41 -11.29
C ASP A 185 1.93 -16.36 -11.40
N MET A 186 0.81 -16.74 -12.02
CA MET A 186 -0.43 -15.96 -12.13
C MET A 186 -1.63 -16.73 -11.55
N PHE A 187 -1.39 -17.71 -10.67
CA PHE A 187 -2.43 -18.59 -10.17
C PHE A 187 -3.61 -17.81 -9.57
N LEU A 188 -4.79 -18.01 -10.15
CA LEU A 188 -6.04 -17.32 -9.80
C LEU A 188 -6.01 -15.78 -9.87
N MET A 189 -4.98 -15.13 -10.42
CA MET A 189 -4.79 -13.67 -10.42
C MET A 189 -6.09 -12.87 -10.61
N LEU A 190 -6.89 -13.19 -11.64
CA LEU A 190 -8.13 -12.48 -12.00
C LEU A 190 -9.43 -13.21 -11.59
N SER A 191 -9.35 -14.27 -10.78
CA SER A 191 -10.51 -15.07 -10.38
C SER A 191 -11.51 -14.28 -9.53
N GLY A 192 -12.79 -14.32 -9.91
CA GLY A 192 -13.85 -13.63 -9.15
C GLY A 192 -13.85 -12.10 -9.28
N THR A 193 -13.22 -11.57 -10.34
CA THR A 193 -13.27 -10.15 -10.73
C THR A 193 -14.36 -9.90 -11.78
N SER A 194 -14.68 -8.62 -12.04
CA SER A 194 -15.50 -8.21 -13.20
C SER A 194 -14.66 -7.98 -14.46
N PHE A 195 -13.41 -8.43 -14.45
CA PHE A 195 -12.41 -8.10 -15.47
C PHE A 195 -12.82 -8.59 -16.86
N ASN A 196 -12.74 -7.69 -17.84
CA ASN A 196 -13.09 -7.92 -19.24
C ASN A 196 -12.26 -7.03 -20.19
N GLN A 197 -11.01 -6.72 -19.83
CA GLN A 197 -10.09 -5.99 -20.70
C GLN A 197 -9.31 -6.96 -21.60
N ASP A 198 -8.75 -6.46 -22.71
CA ASP A 198 -7.94 -7.26 -23.62
C ASP A 198 -6.54 -7.48 -23.02
N ILE A 199 -6.10 -8.74 -22.98
CA ILE A 199 -4.78 -9.15 -22.51
C ILE A 199 -4.08 -10.03 -23.55
N GLY A 200 -4.55 -10.02 -24.81
CA GLY A 200 -3.97 -10.82 -25.89
C GLY A 200 -2.56 -10.41 -26.30
N SER A 201 -2.09 -9.24 -25.86
CA SER A 201 -0.74 -8.71 -26.05
C SER A 201 0.30 -9.30 -25.10
N TRP A 202 -0.11 -9.89 -23.99
CA TRP A 202 0.80 -10.38 -22.96
C TRP A 202 1.69 -11.52 -23.46
N ASP A 203 2.99 -11.42 -23.19
CA ASP A 203 3.93 -12.54 -23.36
C ASP A 203 3.92 -13.41 -22.10
N VAL A 204 3.36 -14.61 -22.20
CA VAL A 204 3.21 -15.59 -21.11
C VAL A 204 4.06 -16.85 -21.33
N SER A 205 5.18 -16.71 -22.04
CA SER A 205 6.01 -17.85 -22.47
C SER A 205 7.07 -18.33 -21.46
N SER A 206 7.23 -17.64 -20.32
CA SER A 206 8.18 -17.92 -19.24
C SER A 206 7.99 -19.28 -18.56
#